data_AF-A0A1Y1NI21-F1
#
_entry.id   AF-A0A1Y1NI21-F1
#
_cell.length_a   1.000
_cell.length_b   1.000
_cell.length_c   1.000
_cell.angle_alpha   90.00
_cell.angle_beta   90.00
_cell.angle_gamma   90.00
#
_symmetry.space_group_name_H-M   'P 1'
#
loop_
_entity.id
_entity.type
_entity.pdbx_description
1 polymer ?
#
loop_
_entity_poly.entity_id
_entity_poly.type
_entity_poly.pdbx_seq_one_letter_code
_entity_poly.pdbx_strand_id
1 'polypeptide(L)'
;MSKITVANVRTQVAELLEYSNETKKRNFLETVELQIGLKNYDPQRDKRFSGTIKLPSVPRPNMAICILGDQHDIDRAKHGGVDAMSADDLKKLNKNKKLIKKLARKYDAFLASDALIKQIPRLLGPGLSKAGKFPTPVSHSDDLSGKITEVKSTIKFQLKKVLCMGVAVGHVDMTDEELVGNVMLSIKD
;
A
#
# COMPACT_ATOMS: atom_id res chain seq x y z
N MET A 1 21.49 14.60 1.25
CA MET A 1 22.12 13.31 1.54
C MET A 1 21.72 12.88 2.94
N SER A 2 20.94 11.81 3.04
CA SER A 2 20.54 11.20 4.31
C SER A 2 21.79 10.76 5.09
N LYS A 3 21.86 11.07 6.39
CA LYS A 3 22.97 10.67 7.29
C LYS A 3 22.93 9.17 7.65
N ILE A 4 22.21 8.37 6.89
CA ILE A 4 21.91 6.97 7.20
C ILE A 4 22.91 6.11 6.42
N THR A 5 23.76 5.39 7.14
CA THR A 5 24.72 4.46 6.55
C THR A 5 24.09 3.07 6.43
N VAL A 6 24.42 2.35 5.36
CA VAL A 6 23.96 0.96 5.14
C VAL A 6 24.37 0.05 6.31
N ALA A 7 25.58 0.27 6.84
CA ALA A 7 26.09 -0.49 7.99
C ALA A 7 25.19 -0.33 9.22
N ASN A 8 24.78 0.89 9.55
CA ASN A 8 23.91 1.13 10.70
C ASN A 8 22.52 0.52 10.52
N VAL A 9 21.96 0.59 9.30
CA VAL A 9 20.66 -0.03 8.99
C VAL A 9 20.72 -1.54 9.20
N ARG A 10 21.79 -2.20 8.72
CA ARG A 10 21.95 -3.65 8.86
C ARG A 10 22.03 -4.07 10.34
N THR A 11 22.80 -3.36 11.15
CA THR A 11 22.88 -3.62 12.60
C THR A 11 21.53 -3.44 13.27
N GLN A 12 20.81 -2.35 12.98
CA GLN A 12 19.50 -2.10 13.58
C GLN A 12 18.43 -3.12 13.16
N VAL A 13 18.46 -3.59 11.92
CA VAL A 13 17.54 -4.64 11.45
C VAL A 13 17.83 -5.96 12.15
N ALA A 14 19.10 -6.34 12.30
CA ALA A 14 19.48 -7.56 13.00
C ALA A 14 19.05 -7.54 14.48
N GLU A 15 19.35 -6.46 15.20
CA GLU A 15 18.91 -6.27 16.60
C GLU A 15 17.37 -6.31 16.73
N LEU A 16 16.65 -5.74 15.77
CA LEU A 16 15.19 -5.74 15.77
C LEU A 16 14.62 -7.15 15.57
N LEU A 17 15.18 -7.93 14.65
CA LEU A 17 14.76 -9.31 14.38
C LEU A 17 15.08 -10.23 15.54
N GLU A 18 16.26 -10.11 16.15
CA GLU A 18 16.66 -10.85 17.34
C GLU A 18 15.72 -10.56 18.51
N TYR A 19 15.40 -9.28 18.76
CA TYR A 19 14.45 -8.90 19.80
C TYR A 19 13.05 -9.50 19.56
N SER A 20 12.55 -9.42 18.33
CA SER A 20 11.21 -9.91 17.96
C SER A 20 11.09 -11.43 18.03
N ASN A 21 12.15 -12.15 17.61
CA ASN A 21 12.13 -13.61 17.53
C ASN A 21 12.48 -14.29 18.86
N GLU A 22 13.43 -13.73 19.61
CA GLU A 22 13.99 -14.39 20.80
C GLU A 22 13.43 -13.85 22.11
N THR A 23 13.40 -12.53 22.31
CA THR A 23 12.99 -11.96 23.60
C THR A 23 11.48 -11.80 23.76
N LYS A 24 10.75 -11.46 22.70
CA LYS A 24 9.31 -11.18 22.80
C LYS A 24 8.51 -11.74 21.63
N LYS A 25 8.67 -13.04 21.39
CA LYS A 25 7.94 -13.76 20.35
C LYS A 25 6.43 -13.61 20.51
N ARG A 26 5.78 -13.06 19.48
CA ARG A 26 4.33 -12.95 19.40
C ARG A 26 3.76 -14.05 18.52
N ASN A 27 2.52 -14.45 18.77
CA ASN A 27 1.83 -15.50 18.00
C ASN A 27 1.22 -15.00 16.68
N PHE A 28 1.71 -13.87 16.14
CA PHE A 28 1.24 -13.32 14.87
C PHE A 28 2.41 -12.69 14.10
N LEU A 29 2.24 -12.58 12.77
CA LEU A 29 3.25 -11.98 11.89
C LEU A 29 3.41 -10.49 12.18
N GLU A 30 4.54 -10.11 12.77
CA GLU A 30 4.85 -8.72 13.08
C GLU A 30 5.26 -7.95 11.82
N THR A 31 4.75 -6.72 11.68
CA THR A 31 5.11 -5.82 10.57
C THR A 31 6.22 -4.88 11.03
N VAL A 32 7.28 -4.77 10.23
CA VAL A 32 8.37 -3.81 10.44
C VAL A 32 8.00 -2.49 9.76
N GLU A 33 7.95 -1.42 10.55
CA GLU A 33 7.63 -0.06 10.07
C GLU A 33 8.85 0.85 10.16
N LEU A 34 9.10 1.60 9.09
CA LEU A 34 10.09 2.66 9.03
C LEU A 34 9.41 3.99 9.31
N GLN A 35 9.88 4.68 10.35
CA GLN A 35 9.43 6.02 10.69
C GLN A 35 10.50 7.05 10.29
N ILE A 36 10.11 7.97 9.41
CA ILE A 36 10.97 9.04 8.91
C ILE A 36 10.48 10.36 9.50
N GLY A 37 11.33 11.04 10.27
CA GLY A 37 11.07 12.38 10.77
C GLY A 37 11.85 13.42 9.97
N LEU A 38 11.15 14.32 9.27
CA LEU A 38 11.78 15.44 8.57
C LEU A 38 12.13 16.54 9.58
N LYS A 39 13.42 16.79 9.78
CA LYS A 39 13.91 17.95 10.55
C LYS A 39 14.08 19.15 9.62
N ASN A 40 13.74 20.33 10.11
CA ASN A 40 13.86 21.61 9.38
C ASN A 40 12.97 21.72 8.13
N TYR A 41 11.82 21.07 8.13
CA TYR A 41 10.85 21.19 7.03
C TYR A 41 9.65 22.02 7.51
N ASP A 42 9.31 23.09 6.80
CA ASP A 42 8.13 23.90 7.14
C ASP A 42 6.97 23.54 6.20
N PRO A 43 5.92 22.84 6.69
CA PRO A 43 4.80 22.40 5.85
C PRO A 43 3.92 23.53 5.31
N GLN A 44 4.18 24.79 5.68
CA GLN A 44 3.54 25.98 5.11
C GLN A 44 4.37 26.64 3.99
N ARG A 45 5.71 26.61 4.10
CA ARG A 45 6.62 27.19 3.10
C ARG A 45 7.02 26.20 2.01
N ASP A 46 7.19 24.93 2.37
CA ASP A 46 7.70 23.89 1.48
C ASP A 46 6.58 23.04 0.87
N LYS A 47 6.73 22.68 -0.41
CA LYS A 47 5.74 21.89 -1.16
C LYS A 47 5.63 20.48 -0.60
N ARG A 48 4.46 20.14 -0.03
CA ARG A 48 4.14 18.77 0.38
C ARG A 48 4.36 17.81 -0.78
N PHE A 49 5.17 16.79 -0.56
CA PHE A 49 5.44 15.76 -1.53
C PHE A 49 4.60 14.50 -1.25
N SER A 50 4.23 13.83 -2.34
CA SER A 50 3.71 12.47 -2.29
C SER A 50 4.46 11.64 -3.32
N GLY A 51 5.14 10.60 -2.86
CA GLY A 51 5.88 9.67 -3.68
C GLY A 51 5.33 8.25 -3.52
N THR A 52 5.55 7.42 -4.54
CA THR A 52 5.28 5.98 -4.49
C THR A 52 6.56 5.26 -4.87
N ILE A 53 6.97 4.31 -4.04
CA ILE A 53 8.16 3.50 -4.26
C ILE A 53 7.72 2.04 -4.32
N LYS A 54 8.19 1.32 -5.34
CA LYS A 54 7.97 -0.11 -5.48
C LYS A 54 9.09 -0.85 -4.74
N LEU A 55 8.75 -1.54 -3.66
CA LEU A 55 9.71 -2.37 -2.93
C LEU A 55 9.99 -3.68 -3.69
N PRO A 56 11.20 -4.24 -3.60
CA PRO A 56 11.53 -5.54 -4.18
C PRO A 56 10.75 -6.67 -3.51
N SER A 57 10.61 -6.65 -2.18
CA SER A 57 9.89 -7.69 -1.44
C SER A 57 8.60 -7.15 -0.81
N VAL A 58 7.53 -7.96 -0.80
CA VAL A 58 6.19 -7.56 -0.35
C VAL A 58 6.16 -7.33 1.18
N PRO A 59 5.95 -6.09 1.65
CA PRO A 59 5.99 -5.81 3.08
C PRO A 59 4.78 -6.37 3.84
N ARG A 60 3.59 -6.39 3.22
CA ARG A 60 2.33 -6.83 3.84
C ARG A 60 1.63 -7.89 2.97
N PRO A 61 1.87 -9.19 3.21
CA PRO A 61 1.26 -10.26 2.41
C PRO A 61 -0.28 -10.29 2.48
N ASN A 62 -0.82 -9.96 3.66
CA ASN A 62 -2.26 -9.98 3.97
C ASN A 62 -3.02 -8.70 3.57
N MET A 63 -2.44 -7.87 2.69
CA MET A 63 -3.11 -6.65 2.21
C MET A 63 -4.38 -7.01 1.42
N ALA A 64 -5.52 -6.48 1.86
CA ALA A 64 -6.81 -6.77 1.23
C ALA A 64 -7.00 -5.88 -0.01
N ILE A 65 -6.99 -6.49 -1.19
CA ILE A 65 -7.16 -5.79 -2.48
C ILE A 65 -8.54 -6.13 -3.05
N CYS A 66 -9.20 -5.14 -3.63
CA CYS A 66 -10.48 -5.32 -4.31
C CYS A 66 -10.38 -4.87 -5.77
N ILE A 67 -10.89 -5.69 -6.68
CA ILE A 67 -10.87 -5.42 -8.12
C ILE A 67 -12.25 -4.93 -8.55
N LEU A 68 -12.26 -3.82 -9.27
CA LEU A 68 -13.45 -3.17 -9.80
C LEU A 68 -13.43 -3.37 -11.32
N GLY A 69 -14.22 -4.31 -11.80
CA GLY A 69 -14.08 -4.81 -13.17
C GLY A 69 -15.40 -5.22 -13.81
N ASP A 70 -15.29 -5.56 -15.08
CA ASP A 70 -16.32 -6.27 -15.81
C ASP A 70 -16.32 -7.76 -15.44
N GLN A 71 -17.20 -8.54 -16.09
CA GLN A 71 -17.34 -9.98 -15.81
C GLN A 71 -16.01 -10.73 -16.01
N HIS A 72 -15.26 -10.34 -17.03
CA HIS A 72 -13.98 -10.96 -17.38
C HIS A 72 -12.91 -10.73 -16.30
N ASP A 73 -12.79 -9.51 -15.78
CA ASP A 73 -11.85 -9.21 -14.69
C ASP A 73 -12.31 -9.83 -13.35
N ILE A 74 -13.63 -9.96 -13.13
CA ILE A 74 -14.19 -10.66 -11.96
C ILE A 74 -13.84 -12.14 -11.98
N ASP A 75 -13.96 -12.80 -13.14
CA ASP A 75 -13.65 -14.21 -13.25
C ASP A 75 -12.15 -14.45 -13.03
N ARG A 76 -11.27 -13.59 -13.57
CA ARG A 76 -9.82 -13.63 -13.26
C ARG A 76 -9.53 -13.40 -11.78
N ALA A 77 -10.20 -12.45 -11.15
CA ALA A 77 -10.03 -12.17 -9.72
C ALA A 77 -10.42 -13.35 -8.85
N LYS A 78 -11.53 -14.04 -9.19
CA LYS A 78 -11.97 -15.25 -8.48
C LYS A 78 -10.96 -16.38 -8.59
N HIS A 79 -10.33 -16.58 -9.75
CA HIS A 79 -9.26 -17.56 -9.91
C HIS A 79 -8.04 -17.21 -9.04
N GLY A 80 -7.74 -15.92 -8.86
CA GLY A 80 -6.69 -15.43 -7.96
C GLY A 80 -7.08 -15.35 -6.48
N GLY A 81 -8.33 -15.71 -6.11
CA GLY A 81 -8.82 -15.59 -4.73
C GLY A 81 -8.95 -14.15 -4.22
N VAL A 82 -9.12 -13.17 -5.13
CA VAL A 82 -9.23 -11.75 -4.78
C VAL A 82 -10.68 -11.30 -4.90
N ASP A 83 -11.12 -10.49 -3.94
CA ASP A 83 -12.45 -9.91 -3.93
C ASP A 83 -12.65 -9.01 -5.16
N ALA A 84 -13.76 -9.19 -5.88
CA ALA A 84 -14.11 -8.38 -7.04
C ALA A 84 -15.54 -7.82 -6.93
N MET A 85 -15.75 -6.65 -7.51
CA MET A 85 -17.05 -5.99 -7.60
C MET A 85 -17.35 -5.58 -9.04
N SER A 86 -18.62 -5.79 -9.42
CA SER A 86 -19.15 -5.44 -10.74
C SER A 86 -19.57 -3.98 -10.81
N ALA A 87 -19.67 -3.45 -12.03
CA ALA A 87 -20.20 -2.11 -12.31
C ALA A 87 -21.60 -1.90 -11.71
N ASP A 88 -22.42 -2.95 -11.61
CA ASP A 88 -23.77 -2.84 -11.04
C ASP A 88 -23.75 -2.77 -9.51
N ASP A 89 -22.77 -3.39 -8.85
CA ASP A 89 -22.58 -3.22 -7.41
C ASP A 89 -22.02 -1.83 -7.08
N LEU A 90 -21.16 -1.30 -7.95
CA LEU A 90 -20.71 0.09 -7.91
C LEU A 90 -21.88 1.09 -8.07
N LYS A 91 -22.87 0.79 -8.91
CA LYS A 91 -24.11 1.59 -9.04
C LYS A 91 -25.00 1.47 -7.81
N LYS A 92 -25.04 0.35 -7.09
CA LYS A 92 -25.78 0.24 -5.81
C LYS A 92 -25.13 1.09 -4.70
N LEU A 93 -23.82 1.33 -4.80
CA LEU A 93 -23.05 2.16 -3.86
C LEU A 93 -23.15 3.67 -4.14
N ASN A 94 -23.90 4.08 -5.17
CA ASN A 94 -23.99 5.43 -5.72
C ASN A 94 -24.28 6.49 -4.63
N LYS A 95 -23.22 7.23 -4.28
CA LYS A 95 -23.20 8.34 -3.30
C LYS A 95 -23.52 7.99 -1.84
N ASN A 96 -23.64 6.72 -1.47
CA ASN A 96 -23.95 6.36 -0.10
C ASN A 96 -22.68 6.40 0.78
N LYS A 97 -22.42 7.55 1.42
CA LYS A 97 -21.18 7.83 2.18
C LYS A 97 -20.85 6.78 3.24
N LYS A 98 -21.86 6.16 3.87
CA LYS A 98 -21.65 5.15 4.93
C LYS A 98 -21.08 3.85 4.37
N LEU A 99 -21.64 3.35 3.27
CA LEU A 99 -21.20 2.10 2.64
C LEU A 99 -19.82 2.27 2.02
N ILE A 100 -19.56 3.39 1.35
CA ILE A 100 -18.25 3.69 0.76
C ILE A 100 -17.17 3.78 1.85
N LYS A 101 -17.49 4.39 3.01
CA LYS A 101 -16.55 4.45 4.15
C LYS A 101 -16.30 3.06 4.77
N LYS A 102 -17.30 2.17 4.77
CA LYS A 102 -17.13 0.77 5.22
C LYS A 102 -16.25 -0.02 4.25
N LEU A 103 -16.48 0.13 2.95
CA LEU A 103 -15.72 -0.51 1.88
C LEU A 103 -14.25 -0.04 1.87
N ALA A 104 -14.02 1.27 1.98
CA ALA A 104 -12.68 1.86 2.09
C ALA A 104 -11.92 1.46 3.37
N ARG A 105 -12.62 0.98 4.41
CA ARG A 105 -11.99 0.42 5.62
C ARG A 105 -11.71 -1.08 5.49
N LYS A 106 -12.49 -1.80 4.69
CA LYS A 106 -12.34 -3.25 4.47
C LYS A 106 -11.12 -3.55 3.59
N TYR A 107 -10.90 -2.76 2.55
CA TYR A 107 -9.82 -2.98 1.59
C TYR A 107 -8.76 -1.89 1.68
N ASP A 108 -7.50 -2.27 1.51
CA ASP A 108 -6.34 -1.40 1.57
C ASP A 108 -6.06 -0.72 0.23
N ALA A 109 -6.25 -1.44 -0.88
CA ALA A 109 -6.11 -0.92 -2.23
C ALA A 109 -7.22 -1.41 -3.16
N PHE A 110 -7.42 -0.64 -4.23
CA PHE A 110 -8.38 -0.96 -5.28
C PHE A 110 -7.68 -1.01 -6.63
N LEU A 111 -8.06 -1.99 -7.44
CA LEU A 111 -7.69 -2.08 -8.85
C LEU A 111 -8.95 -1.82 -9.66
N ALA A 112 -8.84 -1.10 -10.76
CA ALA A 112 -9.97 -0.83 -11.63
C ALA A 112 -9.64 -1.10 -13.09
N SER A 113 -10.55 -1.75 -13.79
CA SER A 113 -10.46 -1.88 -15.24
C SER A 113 -10.53 -0.51 -15.91
N ASP A 114 -9.80 -0.33 -17.02
CA ASP A 114 -9.77 0.93 -17.77
C ASP A 114 -11.17 1.37 -18.26
N ALA A 115 -12.06 0.41 -18.49
CA ALA A 115 -13.46 0.67 -18.83
C ALA A 115 -14.23 1.40 -17.70
N LEU A 116 -13.88 1.13 -16.44
CA LEU A 116 -14.60 1.62 -15.26
C LEU A 116 -13.92 2.80 -14.58
N ILE A 117 -12.61 3.01 -14.79
CA ILE A 117 -11.86 4.06 -14.08
C ILE A 117 -12.44 5.47 -14.30
N LYS A 118 -12.97 5.75 -15.51
CA LYS A 118 -13.62 7.03 -15.85
C LYS A 118 -14.95 7.23 -15.12
N GLN A 119 -15.64 6.16 -14.77
CA GLN A 119 -16.96 6.20 -14.11
C GLN A 119 -16.83 6.25 -12.58
N ILE A 120 -15.71 5.77 -12.02
CA ILE A 120 -15.48 5.68 -10.58
C ILE A 120 -15.66 7.02 -9.85
N PRO A 121 -15.09 8.17 -10.30
CA PRO A 121 -15.32 9.45 -9.65
C PRO A 121 -16.79 9.87 -9.62
N ARG A 122 -17.57 9.51 -10.65
CA ARG A 122 -19.00 9.83 -10.75
C ARG A 122 -19.87 8.95 -9.86
N LEU A 123 -19.56 7.64 -9.79
CA LEU A 123 -20.34 6.63 -9.07
C LEU A 123 -20.03 6.62 -7.57
N LEU A 124 -18.74 6.60 -7.21
CA LEU A 124 -18.27 6.52 -5.82
C LEU A 124 -18.06 7.90 -5.20
N GLY A 125 -18.13 8.97 -5.99
CA GLY A 125 -17.89 10.33 -5.54
C GLY A 125 -16.49 10.52 -4.92
N PRO A 126 -16.28 11.58 -4.12
CA PRO A 126 -14.97 11.84 -3.52
C PRO A 126 -14.61 10.89 -2.38
N GLY A 127 -15.42 9.88 -2.07
CA GLY A 127 -15.25 9.02 -0.88
C GLY A 127 -13.94 8.25 -0.88
N LEU A 128 -13.63 7.55 -1.98
CA LEU A 128 -12.37 6.80 -2.12
C LEU A 128 -11.16 7.72 -2.30
N SER A 129 -11.30 8.81 -3.06
CA SER A 129 -10.24 9.79 -3.26
C SER A 129 -9.84 10.48 -1.95
N LYS A 130 -10.82 10.87 -1.13
CA LYS A 130 -10.58 11.44 0.21
C LYS A 130 -9.96 10.44 1.18
N ALA A 131 -10.23 9.15 1.01
CA ALA A 131 -9.56 8.08 1.75
C ALA A 131 -8.13 7.82 1.26
N GLY A 132 -7.70 8.42 0.14
CA GLY A 132 -6.39 8.21 -0.46
C GLY A 132 -6.23 6.87 -1.18
N LYS A 133 -7.33 6.14 -1.38
CA LYS A 133 -7.39 4.80 -1.97
C LYS A 133 -8.02 4.87 -3.36
N PHE A 134 -7.48 5.74 -4.22
CA PHE A 134 -7.97 5.82 -5.59
C PHE A 134 -7.52 4.56 -6.35
N PRO A 135 -8.39 3.92 -7.14
CA PRO A 135 -8.04 2.68 -7.82
C PRO A 135 -6.93 2.85 -8.85
N THR A 136 -6.03 1.87 -8.93
CA THR A 136 -5.00 1.80 -9.96
C THR A 136 -5.58 1.15 -11.24
N PRO A 137 -5.36 1.74 -12.43
CA PRO A 137 -5.85 1.17 -13.68
C PRO A 137 -5.20 -0.17 -14.04
N VAL A 138 -6.01 -1.09 -14.55
CA VAL A 138 -5.62 -2.40 -15.07
C VAL A 138 -6.21 -2.54 -16.48
N SER A 139 -5.36 -2.90 -17.44
CA SER A 139 -5.81 -3.29 -18.78
C SER A 139 -6.13 -4.79 -18.79
N HIS A 140 -7.05 -5.22 -19.65
CA HIS A 140 -7.38 -6.64 -19.83
C HIS A 140 -6.22 -7.47 -20.41
N SER A 141 -5.22 -6.81 -21.00
CA SER A 141 -3.99 -7.45 -21.49
C SER A 141 -2.98 -7.76 -20.38
N ASP A 142 -3.12 -7.14 -19.21
CA ASP A 142 -2.14 -7.24 -18.13
C ASP A 142 -2.40 -8.49 -17.28
N ASP A 143 -1.33 -9.06 -16.74
CA ASP A 143 -1.46 -10.07 -15.71
C ASP A 143 -1.92 -9.43 -14.40
N LEU A 144 -3.13 -9.83 -13.99
CA LEU A 144 -3.75 -9.36 -12.76
C LEU A 144 -2.92 -9.74 -11.54
N SER A 145 -2.32 -10.93 -11.54
CA SER A 145 -1.51 -11.43 -10.41
C SER A 145 -0.23 -10.62 -10.22
N GLY A 146 0.46 -10.31 -11.33
CA GLY A 146 1.60 -9.40 -11.35
C GLY A 146 1.25 -8.01 -10.82
N LYS A 147 0.13 -7.41 -11.29
CA LYS A 147 -0.30 -6.09 -10.81
C LYS A 147 -0.73 -6.09 -9.35
N ILE A 148 -1.38 -7.15 -8.87
CA ILE A 148 -1.70 -7.30 -7.44
C ILE A 148 -0.40 -7.30 -6.63
N THR A 149 0.59 -8.09 -7.03
CA THR A 149 1.89 -8.16 -6.35
C THR A 149 2.58 -6.80 -6.37
N GLU A 150 2.55 -6.10 -7.50
CA GLU A 150 3.10 -4.76 -7.62
C GLU A 150 2.43 -3.76 -6.67
N VAL A 151 1.10 -3.79 -6.57
CA VAL A 151 0.37 -2.93 -5.63
C VAL A 151 0.68 -3.30 -4.18
N LYS A 152 0.83 -4.60 -3.86
CA LYS A 152 1.24 -5.04 -2.52
C LYS A 152 2.66 -4.60 -2.16
N SER A 153 3.56 -4.56 -3.14
CA SER A 153 4.94 -4.10 -2.96
C SER A 153 5.09 -2.58 -3.02
N THR A 154 4.08 -1.86 -3.51
CA THR A 154 4.16 -0.40 -3.63
C THR A 154 3.79 0.27 -2.32
N ILE A 155 4.73 1.03 -1.77
CA ILE A 155 4.50 1.88 -0.60
C ILE A 155 4.32 3.34 -1.03
N LYS A 156 3.40 4.03 -0.36
CA LYS A 156 3.12 5.44 -0.62
C LYS A 156 3.63 6.32 0.52
N PHE A 157 4.57 7.17 0.20
CA PHE A 157 5.03 8.24 1.07
C PHE A 157 4.12 9.44 0.84
N GLN A 158 3.29 9.80 1.82
CA GLN A 158 2.47 11.00 1.73
C GLN A 158 2.72 11.90 2.95
N LEU A 159 3.34 13.05 2.71
CA LEU A 159 3.49 14.06 3.75
C LEU A 159 2.15 14.78 3.95
N LYS A 160 1.54 14.57 5.13
CA LYS A 160 0.27 15.21 5.52
C LYS A 160 0.55 16.50 6.29
N LYS A 161 -0.01 16.64 7.49
CA LYS A 161 0.19 17.78 8.39
C LYS A 161 1.35 17.57 9.37
N VAL A 162 1.71 16.31 9.62
CA VAL A 162 2.73 15.91 10.59
C VAL A 162 4.06 15.69 9.86
N LEU A 163 5.16 16.05 10.51
CA LEU A 163 6.54 15.92 10.00
C LEU A 163 7.09 14.49 10.03
N CYS A 164 6.34 13.57 10.64
CA CYS A 164 6.66 12.16 10.73
C CYS A 164 5.86 11.39 9.68
N MET A 165 6.54 10.52 8.96
CA MET A 165 5.96 9.59 7.98
C MET A 165 6.27 8.18 8.46
N GLY A 166 5.25 7.31 8.47
CA GLY A 166 5.42 5.89 8.78
C GLY A 166 5.06 5.07 7.56
N VAL A 167 5.94 4.15 7.18
CA VAL A 167 5.70 3.19 6.09
C VAL A 167 6.05 1.79 6.54
N ALA A 168 5.30 0.79 6.09
CA ALA A 168 5.64 -0.61 6.32
C ALA A 168 6.69 -1.04 5.31
N VAL A 169 7.85 -1.48 5.79
CA VAL A 169 8.99 -1.87 4.95
C VAL A 169 9.20 -3.39 4.91
N GLY A 170 8.55 -4.14 5.79
CA GLY A 170 8.68 -5.59 5.81
C GLY A 170 7.87 -6.24 6.92
N HIS A 171 8.17 -7.51 7.17
CA HIS A 171 7.67 -8.30 8.28
C HIS A 171 8.78 -9.20 8.83
N VAL A 172 8.59 -9.75 10.03
CA VAL A 172 9.65 -10.45 10.77
C VAL A 172 10.11 -11.77 10.13
N ASP A 173 9.27 -12.42 9.31
CA ASP A 173 9.68 -13.62 8.55
C ASP A 173 10.59 -13.32 7.33
N MET A 174 10.83 -12.04 6.99
CA MET A 174 11.73 -11.68 5.91
C MET A 174 13.19 -11.84 6.31
N THR A 175 14.04 -12.10 5.33
CA THR A 175 15.49 -12.13 5.56
C THR A 175 16.05 -10.73 5.82
N ASP A 176 17.13 -10.64 6.59
CA ASP A 176 17.83 -9.39 6.88
C ASP A 176 18.18 -8.62 5.61
N GLU A 177 18.59 -9.31 4.54
CA GLU A 177 18.99 -8.69 3.28
C GLU A 177 17.81 -8.07 2.54
N GLU A 178 16.65 -8.73 2.54
CA GLU A 178 15.41 -8.18 1.95
C GLU A 178 14.91 -6.96 2.72
N LEU A 179 14.94 -7.02 4.06
CA LEU A 179 14.56 -5.90 4.92
C LEU A 179 15.49 -4.69 4.71
N VAL A 180 16.80 -4.91 4.69
CA VAL A 180 17.77 -3.84 4.42
C VAL A 180 17.56 -3.29 3.01
N GLY A 181 17.33 -4.13 2.01
CA GLY A 181 17.01 -3.72 0.64
C GLY A 181 15.78 -2.82 0.57
N ASN A 182 14.69 -3.23 1.23
CA ASN A 182 13.45 -2.45 1.31
C ASN A 182 13.64 -1.11 2.03
N VAL A 183 14.36 -1.08 3.16
CA VAL A 183 14.65 0.14 3.91
C VAL A 183 15.53 1.10 3.11
N MET A 184 16.58 0.59 2.46
CA MET A 184 17.48 1.43 1.67
C MET A 184 16.78 2.03 0.47
N LEU A 185 15.93 1.27 -0.23
CA LEU A 185 15.14 1.79 -1.34
C LEU A 185 14.13 2.86 -0.87
N SER A 186 13.54 2.66 0.31
CA SER A 186 12.60 3.60 0.94
C SER A 186 13.22 4.96 1.31
N ILE A 187 14.55 5.03 1.45
CA ILE A 187 15.28 6.24 1.90
C ILE A 187 15.98 6.95 0.74
N LYS A 188 16.20 6.27 -0.39
CA LYS A 188 17.09 6.73 -1.46
C LYS A 188 16.43 7.70 -2.44
N ASP A 189 15.10 7.73 -2.52
CA ASP A 189 14.29 8.67 -3.34
C ASP A 189 13.57 9.72 -2.47
#